data_AF-A0A2M8FWQ8-F1
#
_entry.id   AF-A0A2M8FWQ8-F1
#
_cell.length_a   1.000
_cell.length_b   1.000
_cell.length_c   1.000
_cell.angle_alpha   90.00
_cell.angle_beta   90.00
_cell.angle_gamma   90.00
#
_symmetry.space_group_name_H-M   'P 1'
#
loop_
_entity.id
_entity.type
_entity.pdbx_description
1 polymer ?
#
loop_
_entity_poly.entity_id
_entity_poly.type
_entity_poly.pdbx_seq_one_letter_code
_entity_poly.pdbx_strand_id
1 'polypeptide(L)'
;MAKIKICKFKDCLDAATTEGYCRLHYLVLWRKLKEKKKKSAAKKLNQYVEYMMKGNPGKYVDAIKKDIRSDKFEETVARKFGSEEDKDQSFFDEPGYDEEVDSLLQKMKIEKTF
;
A
#
# COMPACT_ATOMS: atom_id res chain seq x y z
N MET A 1 18.39 -15.42 23.50
CA MET A 1 18.67 -15.73 22.09
C MET A 1 17.54 -15.16 21.24
N ALA A 2 17.82 -14.34 20.23
CA ALA A 2 16.79 -13.80 19.35
C ALA A 2 16.24 -14.93 18.46
N LYS A 3 14.92 -15.13 18.47
CA LYS A 3 14.27 -16.14 17.61
C LYS A 3 14.29 -15.62 16.16
N ILE A 4 15.12 -16.24 15.32
CA ILE A 4 15.13 -15.97 13.88
C ILE A 4 13.81 -16.48 13.31
N LYS A 5 13.04 -15.60 12.67
CA LYS A 5 11.82 -15.97 11.95
C LYS A 5 12.20 -16.36 10.53
N ILE A 6 11.66 -17.46 10.03
CA ILE A 6 11.87 -17.92 8.65
C ILE A 6 10.86 -17.22 7.72
N CYS A 7 11.24 -17.01 6.47
CA CYS A 7 10.36 -16.49 5.42
C CYS A 7 9.04 -17.28 5.32
N LYS A 8 7.93 -16.57 5.14
CA LYS A 8 6.59 -17.16 4.95
C LYS A 8 6.34 -17.70 3.54
N PHE A 9 7.22 -17.42 2.59
CA PHE A 9 7.07 -17.92 1.23
C PHE A 9 7.33 -19.43 1.20
N LYS A 10 6.58 -20.17 0.37
CA LYS A 10 6.69 -21.63 0.31
C LYS A 10 8.13 -22.02 -0.04
N ASP A 11 8.65 -22.99 0.70
CA ASP A 11 9.98 -23.57 0.49
C ASP A 11 11.16 -22.59 0.60
N CYS A 12 10.96 -21.43 1.25
CA CYS A 12 12.03 -20.48 1.53
C CYS A 12 12.55 -20.67 2.97
N LEU A 13 13.83 -21.04 3.10
CA LEU A 13 14.49 -21.25 4.40
C LEU A 13 15.26 -20.01 4.89
N ASP A 14 15.24 -18.93 4.10
CA ASP A 14 15.93 -17.70 4.45
C ASP A 14 15.31 -17.02 5.68
N ALA A 15 16.15 -16.29 6.42
CA ALA A 15 15.71 -15.44 7.51
C ALA A 15 14.76 -14.35 6.99
N ALA A 16 13.60 -14.22 7.63
CA ALA A 16 12.67 -13.14 7.37
C ALA A 16 13.24 -11.82 7.88
N THR A 17 13.27 -10.82 7.00
CA THR A 17 13.73 -9.46 7.31
C THR A 17 12.55 -8.52 7.52
N THR A 18 11.56 -8.57 6.62
CA THR A 18 10.49 -7.57 6.54
C THR A 18 9.14 -8.27 6.37
N GLU A 19 8.16 -7.93 7.23
CA GLU A 19 6.78 -8.47 7.19
C GLU A 19 6.65 -10.01 7.25
N GLY A 20 7.71 -10.69 7.65
CA GLY A 20 7.78 -12.15 7.68
C GLY A 20 8.22 -12.77 6.35
N TYR A 21 8.78 -11.99 5.42
CA TYR A 21 9.42 -12.48 4.21
C TYR A 21 10.92 -12.19 4.25
N CYS A 22 11.72 -13.00 3.57
CA CYS A 22 13.13 -12.64 3.29
C CYS A 22 13.17 -11.44 2.34
N ARG A 23 14.35 -10.82 2.21
CA ARG A 23 14.52 -9.60 1.39
C ARG A 23 14.01 -9.77 -0.04
N LEU A 24 14.35 -10.89 -0.68
CA LEU A 24 13.96 -11.18 -2.06
C LEU A 24 12.45 -11.36 -2.20
N HIS A 25 11.83 -12.20 -1.37
CA HIS A 25 10.39 -12.44 -1.45
C HIS A 25 9.56 -11.21 -1.04
N TYR A 26 10.07 -10.38 -0.12
CA TYR A 26 9.44 -9.10 0.19
C TYR A 26 9.44 -8.18 -1.05
N LEU A 27 10.57 -8.07 -1.75
CA LEU A 27 10.66 -7.27 -2.97
C LEU A 27 9.73 -7.82 -4.06
N VAL A 28 9.68 -9.13 -4.31
CA VAL A 28 8.77 -9.70 -5.30
C VAL A 28 7.29 -9.45 -4.95
N LEU A 29 6.95 -9.48 -3.66
CA LEU A 29 5.56 -9.33 -3.18
C LEU A 29 5.19 -7.89 -2.81
N TRP A 30 6.10 -6.92 -2.95
CA TRP A 30 5.96 -5.58 -2.37
C TRP A 30 4.66 -4.89 -2.82
N ARG A 31 4.37 -4.92 -4.12
CA ARG A 31 3.19 -4.30 -4.74
C ARG A 31 1.91 -4.90 -4.17
N LYS A 32 1.86 -6.23 -4.09
CA LYS A 32 0.71 -6.99 -3.54
C LYS A 32 0.52 -6.73 -2.04
N LEU A 33 1.61 -6.66 -1.26
CA LEU A 33 1.56 -6.36 0.17
C LEU A 33 1.08 -4.92 0.42
N LYS A 34 1.59 -3.95 -0.35
CA LYS A 34 1.17 -2.54 -0.27
C LYS A 34 -0.31 -2.37 -0.62
N GLU A 35 -0.77 -3.02 -1.68
CA GLU A 35 -2.19 -3.00 -2.07
C GLU A 35 -3.08 -3.62 -0.99
N LYS A 36 -2.69 -4.78 -0.43
CA LYS A 36 -3.42 -5.42 0.67
C LYS A 36 -3.50 -4.53 1.91
N LYS A 37 -2.42 -3.81 2.25
CA LYS A 37 -2.43 -2.83 3.34
C LYS A 37 -3.37 -1.66 3.06
N LYS A 38 -3.34 -1.10 1.85
CA LYS A 38 -4.26 -0.02 1.44
C LYS A 38 -5.71 -0.46 1.58
N LYS A 39 -6.07 -1.65 1.07
CA LYS A 39 -7.42 -2.23 1.21
C LYS A 39 -7.82 -2.45 2.66
N SER A 40 -6.91 -2.98 3.49
CA SER A 40 -7.16 -3.19 4.93
C SER A 40 -7.37 -1.87 5.68
N ALA A 41 -6.57 -0.85 5.38
CA ALA A 41 -6.72 0.49 5.95
C ALA A 41 -8.05 1.12 5.57
N ALA A 42 -8.43 1.05 4.30
CA ALA A 42 -9.74 1.51 3.82
C ALA A 42 -10.90 0.79 4.53
N LYS A 43 -10.82 -0.53 4.70
CA LYS A 43 -11.84 -1.31 5.43
C LYS A 43 -11.98 -0.85 6.89
N LYS A 44 -10.86 -0.62 7.59
CA LYS A 44 -10.86 -0.13 8.98
C LYS A 44 -11.45 1.28 9.09
N LEU A 45 -11.13 2.15 8.14
CA LEU A 45 -11.70 3.50 8.08
C LEU A 45 -13.22 3.43 7.89
N ASN A 46 -13.70 2.58 6.97
CA ASN A 46 -15.14 2.41 6.75
C ASN A 46 -15.85 1.89 8.00
N GLN A 47 -15.29 0.89 8.69
CA GLN A 47 -15.85 0.39 9.96
C GLN A 47 -15.92 1.49 11.03
N TYR A 48 -14.90 2.35 11.10
CA TYR A 48 -14.88 3.47 12.02
C TYR A 48 -15.95 4.51 11.68
N VAL A 49 -16.12 4.83 10.39
CA VAL A 49 -17.18 5.72 9.91
C VAL A 49 -18.56 5.14 10.24
N GLU A 50 -18.79 3.86 9.96
CA GLU A 50 -20.05 3.17 10.28
C GLU A 50 -20.36 3.20 11.78
N TYR A 51 -19.35 2.95 12.63
CA TYR A 51 -19.48 3.06 14.07
C TYR A 51 -19.88 4.47 14.52
N MET A 52 -19.21 5.50 13.98
CA MET A 52 -19.53 6.90 14.27
C MET A 52 -20.95 7.27 13.82
N MET A 53 -21.38 6.76 12.65
CA MET A 53 -22.72 7.00 12.10
C MET A 53 -23.82 6.31 12.91
N LYS A 54 -23.56 5.14 13.52
CA LYS A 54 -24.56 4.39 14.30
C LYS A 54 -25.04 5.15 15.55
N GLY A 55 -24.20 6.01 16.12
CA GLY A 55 -24.47 6.72 17.38
C GLY A 55 -25.20 8.05 17.24
N ASN A 56 -25.06 8.77 16.11
CA ASN A 56 -25.73 10.06 15.85
C ASN A 56 -25.55 10.52 14.40
N PRO A 57 -26.24 9.93 13.42
CA PRO A 57 -26.00 10.22 12.00
C PRO A 57 -26.28 11.69 11.64
N GLY A 58 -27.29 12.31 12.26
CA GLY A 58 -27.68 13.70 11.96
C GLY A 58 -26.58 14.74 12.26
N LYS A 59 -26.00 14.71 13.47
CA LYS A 59 -25.00 15.71 13.90
C LYS A 59 -23.73 15.68 13.06
N TYR A 60 -23.25 14.49 12.69
CA TYR A 60 -22.04 14.35 11.88
C TYR A 60 -22.30 14.70 10.42
N VAL A 61 -23.46 14.32 9.87
CA VAL A 61 -23.86 14.73 8.52
C VAL A 61 -24.01 16.25 8.42
N ASP A 62 -24.57 16.90 9.45
CA ASP A 62 -24.71 18.36 9.47
C ASP A 62 -23.37 19.08 9.63
N ALA A 63 -22.44 18.53 10.41
CA ALA A 63 -21.07 19.03 10.49
C ALA A 63 -20.33 18.90 9.15
N ILE A 64 -20.43 17.75 8.48
CA ILE A 64 -19.85 17.52 7.15
C ILE A 64 -20.47 18.48 6.12
N LYS A 65 -21.80 18.64 6.12
CA LYS A 65 -22.49 19.60 5.24
C LYS A 65 -22.05 21.04 5.51
N LYS A 66 -21.83 21.41 6.77
CA LYS A 66 -21.35 22.74 7.15
C LYS A 66 -19.93 22.99 6.66
N ASP A 67 -19.05 22.01 6.80
CA ASP A 67 -17.66 22.11 6.31
C ASP A 67 -17.61 22.19 4.78
N ILE A 68 -18.38 21.34 4.06
CA ILE A 68 -18.45 21.37 2.59
C ILE A 68 -19.00 22.71 2.07
N ARG A 69 -19.93 23.33 2.80
CA ARG A 69 -20.50 24.64 2.44
C ARG A 69 -19.62 25.82 2.86
N SER A 70 -18.49 25.58 3.53
CA SER A 70 -17.61 26.67 3.93
C SER A 70 -16.77 27.15 2.74
N ASP A 71 -16.61 28.46 2.58
CA ASP A 71 -15.80 29.04 1.50
C ASP A 71 -14.33 28.61 1.56
N LYS A 72 -13.88 28.13 2.73
CA LYS A 72 -12.51 27.66 2.99
C LYS A 72 -12.33 26.16 2.79
N PHE A 73 -13.36 25.46 2.33
CA PHE A 73 -13.32 24.02 2.15
C PHE A 73 -12.20 23.61 1.18
N GLU A 74 -12.20 24.19 -0.02
CA GLU A 74 -11.22 23.88 -1.09
C GLU A 74 -9.78 24.17 -0.65
N GLU A 75 -9.54 25.31 0.00
CA GLU A 75 -8.23 25.67 0.55
C GLU A 75 -7.77 24.67 1.61
N THR A 76 -8.68 24.25 2.49
CA THR A 76 -8.40 23.27 3.55
C THR A 76 -8.10 21.90 2.97
N VAL A 77 -8.84 21.48 1.94
CA VAL A 77 -8.62 20.21 1.25
C VAL A 77 -7.26 20.22 0.54
N ALA A 78 -6.97 21.25 -0.25
CA ALA A 78 -5.69 21.39 -0.94
C ALA A 78 -4.51 21.37 0.04
N ARG A 79 -4.63 22.05 1.18
CA ARG A 79 -3.55 22.10 2.19
C ARG A 79 -3.36 20.79 2.96
N LYS A 80 -4.45 20.07 3.28
CA LYS A 80 -4.39 18.86 4.12
C LYS A 80 -4.22 17.56 3.33
N PHE A 81 -4.79 17.52 2.14
CA PHE A 81 -4.90 16.32 1.31
C PHE A 81 -4.29 16.50 -0.09
N GLY A 82 -3.90 17.71 -0.48
CA GLY A 82 -3.07 17.91 -1.67
C GLY A 82 -1.69 17.32 -1.43
N SER A 83 -1.47 16.13 -1.97
CA SER A 83 -0.19 15.43 -1.90
C SER A 83 0.71 15.81 -3.08
N GLU A 84 1.99 16.07 -2.79
CA GLU A 84 3.05 16.06 -3.79
C GLU A 84 3.32 14.64 -4.35
N GLU A 85 2.78 13.60 -3.69
CA GLU A 85 2.97 12.18 -4.00
C GLU A 85 2.31 11.68 -5.30
N ASP A 86 1.42 12.47 -5.91
CA ASP A 86 0.86 12.14 -7.24
C ASP A 86 1.90 12.29 -8.36
N LYS A 87 3.05 12.93 -8.09
CA LYS A 87 4.17 13.02 -9.04
C LYS A 87 5.06 11.77 -9.05
N ASP A 88 5.02 10.94 -8.00
CA ASP A 88 5.93 9.78 -7.86
C ASP A 88 5.31 8.47 -8.38
N GLN A 89 3.98 8.41 -8.54
CA GLN A 89 3.33 7.23 -9.11
C GLN A 89 3.53 7.16 -10.64
N SER A 90 3.72 8.29 -11.32
CA SER A 90 4.03 8.31 -12.75
C SER A 90 5.44 7.82 -13.10
N PHE A 91 6.36 7.71 -12.13
CA PHE A 91 7.72 7.24 -12.38
C PHE A 91 7.79 5.71 -12.54
N PHE A 92 6.85 4.96 -11.95
CA PHE A 92 6.80 3.49 -12.04
C PHE A 92 5.70 2.95 -12.95
N ASP A 93 4.75 3.78 -13.38
CA ASP A 93 3.68 3.40 -14.33
C ASP A 93 4.12 3.51 -15.81
N GLU A 94 5.41 3.73 -16.09
CA GLU A 94 5.93 3.64 -17.45
C GLU A 94 5.90 2.16 -17.92
N PRO A 95 5.11 1.82 -18.95
CA PRO A 95 4.77 0.44 -19.31
C PRO A 95 5.97 -0.43 -19.77
N GLY A 96 7.17 0.13 -19.89
CA GLY A 96 8.38 -0.60 -20.26
C GLY A 96 9.06 -1.36 -19.11
N TYR A 97 8.84 -0.98 -17.85
CA TYR A 97 9.61 -1.56 -16.73
C TYR A 97 9.19 -2.99 -16.37
N ASP A 98 7.91 -3.34 -16.48
CA ASP A 98 7.45 -4.69 -16.13
C ASP A 98 7.98 -5.74 -17.13
N GLU A 99 8.09 -5.41 -18.44
CA GLU A 99 8.68 -6.29 -19.46
C GLU A 99 10.21 -6.42 -19.35
N GLU A 100 10.89 -5.32 -19.01
CA GLU A 100 12.34 -5.31 -18.80
C GLU A 100 12.74 -6.09 -17.55
N VAL A 101 11.97 -6.01 -16.47
CA VAL A 101 12.21 -6.78 -15.24
C VAL A 101 12.04 -8.28 -15.50
N ASP A 102 11.02 -8.69 -16.26
CA ASP A 102 10.83 -10.09 -16.64
C ASP A 102 11.95 -10.59 -17.58
N SER A 103 12.40 -9.76 -18.52
CA SER A 103 13.55 -10.04 -19.38
C SER A 103 14.87 -10.18 -18.60
N LEU A 104 15.09 -9.33 -17.60
CA LEU A 104 16.24 -9.40 -16.70
C LEU A 104 16.18 -10.66 -15.81
N LEU A 105 15.00 -11.01 -15.29
CA LEU A 105 14.79 -12.25 -14.54
C LEU A 105 15.00 -13.50 -15.40
N GLN A 106 14.69 -13.43 -16.69
CA GLN A 106 14.95 -14.51 -17.65
C GLN A 106 16.44 -14.66 -17.97
N LYS A 107 17.17 -13.55 -18.09
CA LYS A 107 18.63 -13.52 -18.25
C LYS A 107 19.38 -14.03 -17.02
N MET A 108 18.86 -13.81 -15.82
CA MET A 108 19.44 -14.36 -14.58
C MET A 108 19.23 -15.88 -14.41
N LYS A 109 18.41 -16.53 -15.24
CA LYS A 109 18.09 -17.97 -15.12
C LYS A 109 19.03 -18.91 -15.90
N ILE A 110 20.13 -18.43 -16.46
CA ILE A 110 21.07 -19.30 -17.19
C ILE A 110 22.46 -19.17 -16.58
N GLU A 111 22.69 -19.90 -15.48
CA GLU A 111 23.88 -20.74 -15.29
C GLU A 111 23.47 -21.91 -14.38
N LYS A 112 22.74 -22.87 -14.95
CA LYS A 112 22.87 -24.26 -14.51
C LYS A 112 23.81 -24.93 -15.50
N THR A 113 25.05 -25.01 -15.09
CA THR A 113 26.08 -25.85 -15.70
C THR A 113 25.57 -27.29 -15.85
N PHE A 114 25.56 -27.76 -17.09
CA PHE A 114 25.92 -29.11 -17.49
C PHE A 114 26.74 -29.00 -18.77
#